data_AF-A0A8H5M1U7-F1
#
_entry.id   AF-A0A8H5M1U7-F1
#
_cell.length_a   1.000
_cell.length_b   1.000
_cell.length_c   1.000
_cell.angle_alpha   90.00
_cell.angle_beta   90.00
_cell.angle_gamma   90.00
#
_symmetry.space_group_name_H-M   'P 1'
#
loop_
_entity.id
_entity.type
_entity.pdbx_description
1 polymer ?
#
loop_
_entity_poly.entity_id
_entity_poly.type
_entity_poly.pdbx_seq_one_letter_code
_entity_poly.pdbx_strand_id
1 'polypeptide(L)'
;MNAQESTPLLGSVANARTIQPVLRLPPISLAVRSVAALEADQIRFENIVNYDAFNFEDHPTEVAYALVVLLYLRNRRRKSSPAHDLYERWLSMKVDAHDAQILEKQVANIWTLFLAEYRTAHNIATVLWSQFPLDDSETKSYRVVDFLADSDSLLSLTAHPLVISSLEHAWRYGVSVGPAPLSNSVWLTRYDALATPRVAHFIDWISRVAFLVLLYHYLLYPIERPHTSDDWWEYRYGAREIFLIILPLSFAARSWTLASISSLLVPLAFLASLSSAPHPASFTFTFIQWAAILQPIGLNLPQAPSHLFLLQHSHSLPLAFLVTRGLSKILYPAILFFLPLILLATYLLSLSLVDAFFRLFSGQFNPTPMETRFTFLCFLLIVIILFFSSILFLATTTFSSPVPPDPWEIYSPVAGHAARRACARATVSYIGPYTYPAPFNLLRILFICVPQGVTRRLKVHVPGLTVAERALWRIVVGPFTTFVALLFWRPRWLLPYSGV
;
A
#
# COMPACT_ATOMS: atom_id res chain seq x y z
N MET A 1 18.67 -28.27 0.69
CA MET A 1 19.02 -27.52 -0.53
C MET A 1 19.41 -26.10 -0.14
N ASN A 2 20.66 -25.89 0.26
CA ASN A 2 21.20 -24.55 0.52
C ASN A 2 21.80 -24.03 -0.80
N ALA A 3 20.94 -23.55 -1.69
CA ALA A 3 21.41 -22.80 -2.84
C ALA A 3 22.14 -21.56 -2.32
N GLN A 4 23.37 -21.35 -2.78
CA GLN A 4 24.13 -20.13 -2.57
C GLN A 4 23.36 -18.96 -3.22
N GLU A 5 22.44 -18.35 -2.47
CA GLU A 5 21.84 -17.06 -2.84
C GLU A 5 22.93 -15.99 -2.71
N SER A 6 23.62 -15.74 -3.82
CA SER A 6 24.48 -14.58 -4.00
C SER A 6 23.59 -13.33 -3.97
N THR A 7 23.93 -12.38 -3.10
CA THR A 7 23.21 -11.10 -3.04
C THR A 7 23.56 -10.32 -4.31
N PRO A 8 22.59 -9.99 -5.18
CA PRO A 8 22.86 -9.48 -6.53
C PRO A 8 23.42 -8.06 -6.57
N LEU A 9 23.46 -7.37 -5.43
CA LEU A 9 23.88 -5.96 -5.33
C LEU A 9 25.39 -5.75 -5.54
N LEU A 10 26.18 -6.82 -5.65
CA LEU A 10 27.61 -6.78 -5.89
C LEU A 10 28.01 -7.65 -7.09
N GLY A 11 27.23 -7.61 -8.17
CA GLY A 11 27.72 -8.08 -9.47
C GLY A 11 29.10 -7.48 -9.74
N SER A 12 30.08 -8.35 -10.03
CA SER A 12 31.47 -7.98 -10.25
C SER A 12 31.57 -6.79 -11.21
N VAL A 13 31.89 -5.61 -10.64
CA VAL A 13 32.04 -4.33 -11.34
C VAL A 13 33.24 -4.35 -12.31
N ALA A 14 33.97 -5.46 -12.40
CA ALA A 14 35.18 -5.58 -13.21
C ALA A 14 34.95 -5.38 -14.72
N ASN A 15 33.73 -5.57 -15.24
CA ASN A 15 33.47 -5.50 -16.68
C ASN A 15 32.58 -4.32 -17.15
N ALA A 16 32.14 -3.43 -16.25
CA ALA A 16 31.17 -2.36 -16.58
C ALA A 16 31.83 -0.99 -16.86
N ARG A 17 32.94 -0.94 -17.62
CA ARG A 17 33.66 0.31 -17.94
C ARG A 17 33.23 1.00 -19.24
N THR A 18 32.25 0.48 -19.95
CA THR A 18 31.69 1.15 -21.13
C THR A 18 30.53 2.02 -20.68
N ILE A 19 30.76 3.33 -20.57
CA ILE A 19 29.72 4.34 -20.36
C ILE A 19 28.87 4.37 -21.64
N GLN A 20 27.87 3.50 -21.75
CA GLN A 20 26.85 3.66 -22.77
C GLN A 20 25.98 4.86 -22.38
N PRO A 21 25.62 5.74 -23.35
CA PRO A 21 24.63 6.77 -23.10
C PRO A 21 23.37 6.10 -22.57
N VAL A 22 22.73 6.69 -21.54
CA VAL A 22 21.48 6.19 -20.97
C VAL A 22 20.50 5.95 -22.11
N LEU A 23 20.30 4.69 -22.52
CA LEU A 23 19.37 4.36 -23.58
C LEU A 23 17.99 4.77 -23.08
N ARG A 24 17.46 5.85 -23.64
CA ARG A 24 16.08 6.25 -23.37
C ARG A 24 15.19 5.19 -23.97
N LEU A 25 14.52 4.43 -23.11
CA LEU A 25 13.54 3.44 -23.53
C LEU A 25 12.38 4.13 -24.27
N PRO A 26 11.83 3.50 -25.32
CA PRO A 26 10.83 4.14 -26.16
C PRO A 26 9.52 4.41 -25.41
N PRO A 27 8.79 5.49 -25.76
CA PRO A 27 7.47 5.74 -25.22
C PRO A 27 6.48 4.67 -25.69
N ILE A 28 5.54 4.27 -24.82
CA ILE A 28 4.52 3.28 -25.18
C ILE A 28 3.37 3.90 -25.98
N SER A 29 3.16 5.23 -25.95
CA SER A 29 1.99 5.83 -26.62
C SER A 29 2.01 5.68 -28.13
N LEU A 30 3.18 5.61 -28.76
CA LEU A 30 3.30 5.36 -30.20
C LEU A 30 2.81 3.94 -30.56
N ALA A 31 3.33 2.92 -29.89
CA ALA A 31 2.87 1.53 -30.09
C ALA A 31 1.41 1.35 -29.68
N VAL A 32 0.97 1.99 -28.59
CA VAL A 32 -0.44 1.94 -28.18
C VAL A 32 -1.34 2.55 -29.25
N ARG A 33 -0.94 3.63 -29.93
CA ARG A 33 -1.73 4.25 -31.00
C ARG A 33 -1.79 3.39 -32.25
N SER A 34 -0.67 2.81 -32.67
CA SER A 34 -0.64 1.92 -33.84
C SER A 34 -1.46 0.65 -33.60
N VAL A 35 -1.28 0.04 -32.42
CA VAL A 35 -1.94 -1.22 -32.07
C VAL A 35 -3.41 -1.01 -31.71
N ALA A 36 -3.80 0.15 -31.17
CA ALA A 36 -5.21 0.43 -30.87
C ALA A 36 -6.11 0.54 -32.12
N ALA A 37 -5.54 0.75 -33.30
CA ALA A 37 -6.26 0.76 -34.57
C ALA A 37 -6.57 -0.66 -35.09
N LEU A 38 -5.90 -1.69 -34.56
CA LEU A 38 -6.10 -3.08 -34.94
C LEU A 38 -7.20 -3.72 -34.08
N GLU A 39 -7.85 -4.74 -34.63
CA GLU A 39 -8.73 -5.65 -33.88
C GLU A 39 -7.90 -6.48 -32.90
N ALA A 40 -8.47 -6.83 -31.75
CA ALA A 40 -7.73 -7.45 -30.65
C ALA A 40 -7.05 -8.78 -31.04
N ASP A 41 -7.69 -9.55 -31.92
CA ASP A 41 -7.20 -10.83 -32.46
C ASP A 41 -6.06 -10.67 -33.49
N GLN A 42 -6.00 -9.53 -34.17
CA GLN A 42 -4.95 -9.22 -35.15
C GLN A 42 -3.66 -8.70 -34.52
N ILE A 43 -3.68 -8.35 -33.24
CA ILE A 43 -2.50 -7.86 -32.52
C ILE A 43 -1.50 -9.00 -32.34
N ARG A 44 -0.37 -8.92 -33.03
CA ARG A 44 0.76 -9.86 -32.88
C ARG A 44 1.94 -9.20 -32.18
N PHE A 45 2.86 -10.02 -31.69
CA PHE A 45 4.09 -9.54 -31.02
C PHE A 45 4.91 -8.64 -31.95
N GLU A 46 5.01 -9.01 -33.22
CA GLU A 46 5.76 -8.27 -34.24
C GLU A 46 5.16 -6.89 -34.49
N ASN A 47 3.83 -6.74 -34.41
CA ASN A 47 3.16 -5.45 -34.59
C ASN A 47 3.51 -4.44 -33.48
N ILE A 48 3.96 -4.93 -32.32
CA ILE A 48 4.27 -4.12 -31.15
C ILE A 48 5.76 -3.77 -31.12
N VAL A 49 6.63 -4.74 -31.43
CA VAL A 49 8.09 -4.61 -31.30
C VAL A 49 8.74 -4.08 -32.58
N ASN A 50 8.23 -4.51 -33.75
CA ASN A 50 8.85 -4.25 -35.06
C ASN A 50 8.40 -2.89 -35.63
N TYR A 51 8.56 -1.84 -34.83
CA TYR A 51 8.38 -0.46 -35.26
C TYR A 51 9.76 0.04 -35.70
N ASP A 52 9.93 0.33 -37.00
CA ASP A 52 11.20 0.68 -37.70
C ASP A 52 12.10 1.74 -37.04
N ALA A 53 11.67 2.36 -35.93
CA ALA A 53 12.38 3.38 -35.18
C ALA A 53 13.20 2.85 -33.98
N PHE A 54 12.98 1.63 -33.47
CA PHE A 54 13.61 1.15 -32.23
C PHE A 54 14.21 -0.25 -32.35
N ASN A 55 15.54 -0.33 -32.25
CA ASN A 55 16.24 -1.60 -32.03
C ASN A 55 16.43 -1.79 -30.53
N PHE A 56 15.80 -2.81 -29.96
CA PHE A 56 16.09 -3.21 -28.59
C PHE A 56 17.40 -4.00 -28.57
N GLU A 57 18.24 -3.74 -27.57
CA GLU A 57 19.53 -4.43 -27.42
C GLU A 57 19.32 -5.89 -26.95
N ASP A 58 18.22 -6.15 -26.22
CA ASP A 58 17.99 -7.36 -25.45
C ASP A 58 16.54 -7.86 -25.59
N HIS A 59 16.36 -9.14 -25.91
CA HIS A 59 15.05 -9.81 -26.01
C HIS A 59 14.18 -9.66 -24.72
N PRO A 60 14.69 -9.71 -23.48
CA PRO A 60 13.88 -9.43 -22.30
C PRO A 60 13.24 -8.04 -22.30
N THR A 61 13.92 -7.02 -22.83
CA THR A 61 13.40 -5.65 -22.88
C THR A 61 12.28 -5.53 -23.91
N GLU A 62 12.39 -6.22 -25.05
CA GLU A 62 11.32 -6.33 -26.05
C GLU A 62 10.05 -6.93 -25.46
N VAL A 63 10.21 -8.04 -24.72
CA VAL A 63 9.09 -8.71 -24.04
C VAL A 63 8.49 -7.80 -22.98
N ALA A 64 9.31 -7.08 -22.21
CA ALA A 64 8.84 -6.11 -21.23
C ALA A 64 7.97 -5.04 -21.89
N TYR A 65 8.44 -4.48 -23.01
CA TYR A 65 7.74 -3.46 -23.78
C TYR A 65 6.40 -3.99 -24.30
N ALA A 66 6.40 -5.16 -24.95
CA ALA A 66 5.21 -5.78 -25.49
C ALA A 66 4.15 -6.06 -24.41
N LEU A 67 4.57 -6.58 -23.25
CA LEU A 67 3.68 -6.84 -22.12
C LEU A 67 3.08 -5.55 -21.56
N VAL A 68 3.88 -4.48 -21.40
CA VAL A 68 3.39 -3.19 -20.92
C VAL A 68 2.35 -2.60 -21.87
N VAL A 69 2.60 -2.64 -23.18
CA VAL A 69 1.66 -2.14 -24.21
C VAL A 69 0.34 -2.91 -24.17
N LEU A 70 0.38 -4.24 -24.14
CA LEU A 70 -0.82 -5.09 -24.10
C LEU A 70 -1.60 -4.91 -22.79
N LEU A 71 -0.92 -4.87 -21.64
CA LEU A 71 -1.56 -4.64 -20.34
C LEU A 71 -2.18 -3.24 -20.25
N TYR A 72 -1.52 -2.23 -20.83
CA TYR A 72 -2.06 -0.88 -20.93
C TYR A 72 -3.33 -0.84 -21.79
N LEU A 73 -3.30 -1.45 -22.98
CA LEU A 73 -4.47 -1.55 -23.87
C LEU A 73 -5.63 -2.27 -23.20
N ARG A 74 -5.36 -3.40 -22.54
CA ARG A 74 -6.35 -4.15 -21.77
C ARG A 74 -7.01 -3.28 -20.70
N ASN A 75 -6.21 -2.57 -19.90
CA ASN A 75 -6.72 -1.70 -18.86
C ASN A 75 -7.52 -0.51 -19.43
N ARG A 76 -7.14 -0.01 -20.60
CA ARG A 76 -7.87 1.04 -21.33
C ARG A 76 -9.23 0.53 -21.82
N ARG A 77 -9.31 -0.67 -22.42
CA ARG A 77 -10.57 -1.28 -22.89
C ARG A 77 -11.55 -1.54 -21.75
N ARG A 78 -11.07 -2.01 -20.59
CA ARG A 78 -11.92 -2.22 -19.41
C ARG A 78 -12.50 -0.94 -18.82
N LYS A 79 -11.79 0.19 -18.95
CA LYS A 79 -12.28 1.51 -18.53
C LYS A 79 -13.15 2.09 -19.65
N SER A 80 -14.28 1.43 -19.93
CA SER A 80 -15.17 1.77 -21.04
C SER A 80 -15.66 3.23 -20.95
N SER A 81 -15.85 3.86 -22.10
CA SER A 81 -16.32 5.25 -22.20
C SER A 81 -17.79 5.38 -21.81
N PRO A 82 -18.22 6.53 -21.28
CA PRO A 82 -19.63 6.77 -20.99
C PRO A 82 -20.44 6.92 -22.30
N ALA A 83 -21.13 5.85 -22.72
CA ALA A 83 -22.16 5.93 -23.76
C ALA A 83 -23.49 6.42 -23.16
N HIS A 84 -24.26 7.18 -23.95
CA HIS A 84 -25.53 7.77 -23.51
C HIS A 84 -26.68 6.74 -23.52
N ASP A 85 -26.67 5.78 -24.46
CA ASP A 85 -27.66 4.71 -24.51
C ASP A 85 -27.23 3.48 -23.70
N LEU A 86 -28.17 2.89 -22.96
CA LEU A 86 -27.96 1.70 -22.13
C LEU A 86 -27.64 0.47 -22.98
N TYR A 87 -28.26 0.32 -24.16
CA TYR A 87 -28.01 -0.81 -25.04
C TYR A 87 -26.63 -0.71 -25.69
N GLU A 88 -26.28 0.44 -26.26
CA GLU A 88 -24.93 0.71 -26.78
C GLU A 88 -23.85 0.54 -25.69
N ARG A 89 -24.14 0.98 -24.45
CA ARG A 89 -23.24 0.78 -23.31
C ARG A 89 -23.05 -0.70 -22.98
N TRP A 90 -24.12 -1.48 -22.96
CA TRP A 90 -24.01 -2.92 -22.70
C TRP A 90 -23.25 -3.64 -23.82
N LEU A 91 -23.53 -3.28 -25.08
CA LEU A 91 -22.87 -3.88 -26.24
C LEU A 91 -21.36 -3.55 -26.26
N SER A 92 -21.00 -2.28 -26.03
CA SER A 92 -19.60 -1.86 -25.91
C SER A 92 -18.89 -2.53 -24.75
N MET A 93 -19.53 -2.64 -23.58
CA MET A 93 -18.97 -3.40 -22.45
C MET A 93 -18.71 -4.87 -22.78
N LYS A 94 -19.60 -5.50 -23.57
CA LYS A 94 -19.44 -6.90 -23.99
C LYS A 94 -18.28 -7.06 -24.97
N VAL A 95 -18.14 -6.16 -25.94
CA VAL A 95 -17.02 -6.14 -26.90
C VAL A 95 -15.71 -5.85 -26.18
N ASP A 96 -15.65 -4.79 -25.36
CA ASP A 96 -14.47 -4.43 -24.57
C ASP A 96 -14.04 -5.57 -23.63
N ALA A 97 -14.99 -6.29 -23.03
CA ALA A 97 -14.70 -7.45 -22.19
C ALA A 97 -14.16 -8.63 -23.00
N HIS A 98 -14.67 -8.86 -24.21
CA HIS A 98 -14.17 -9.88 -25.12
C HIS A 98 -12.75 -9.56 -25.60
N ASP A 99 -12.52 -8.33 -26.05
CA ASP A 99 -11.19 -7.84 -26.46
C ASP A 99 -10.19 -7.94 -25.32
N ALA A 100 -10.59 -7.55 -24.11
CA ALA A 100 -9.74 -7.69 -22.93
C ALA A 100 -9.36 -9.16 -22.67
N GLN A 101 -10.25 -10.12 -22.88
CA GLN A 101 -9.94 -11.55 -22.74
C GLN A 101 -8.97 -12.04 -23.83
N ILE A 102 -9.08 -11.55 -25.06
CA ILE A 102 -8.14 -11.87 -26.14
C ILE A 102 -6.74 -11.35 -25.80
N LEU A 103 -6.64 -10.09 -25.36
CA LEU A 103 -5.38 -9.49 -24.91
C LEU A 103 -4.78 -10.25 -23.73
N GLU A 104 -5.60 -10.72 -22.78
CA GLU A 104 -5.13 -11.56 -21.65
C GLU A 104 -4.51 -12.88 -22.13
N LYS A 105 -5.11 -13.53 -23.13
CA LYS A 105 -4.56 -14.76 -23.73
C LYS A 105 -3.24 -14.47 -24.44
N GLN A 106 -3.14 -13.37 -25.17
CA GLN A 106 -1.88 -12.96 -25.83
C GLN A 106 -0.77 -12.67 -24.83
N VAL A 107 -1.08 -11.96 -23.74
CA VAL A 107 -0.13 -11.72 -22.64
C VAL A 107 0.36 -13.05 -22.04
N ALA A 108 -0.56 -13.98 -21.79
CA ALA A 108 -0.19 -15.31 -21.29
C ALA A 108 0.69 -16.08 -22.29
N ASN A 109 0.37 -16.04 -23.59
CA ASN A 109 1.14 -16.70 -24.64
C ASN A 109 2.55 -16.13 -24.80
N ILE A 110 2.70 -14.80 -24.79
CA ILE A 110 4.02 -14.15 -24.86
C ILE A 110 4.85 -14.53 -23.64
N TRP A 111 4.23 -14.55 -22.45
CA TRP A 111 4.92 -14.95 -21.23
C TRP A 111 5.36 -16.42 -21.24
N THR A 112 4.50 -17.34 -21.71
CA THR A 112 4.85 -18.76 -21.81
C THR A 112 5.92 -19.02 -22.86
N LEU A 113 5.86 -18.35 -24.02
CA LEU A 113 6.91 -18.43 -25.04
C LEU A 113 8.24 -17.89 -24.52
N PHE A 114 8.23 -16.77 -23.79
CA PHE A 114 9.45 -16.22 -23.17
C PHE A 114 10.10 -17.21 -22.19
N LEU A 115 9.29 -17.96 -21.46
CA LEU A 115 9.73 -18.98 -20.49
C LEU A 115 9.97 -20.37 -21.09
N ALA A 116 9.73 -20.57 -22.39
CA ALA A 116 10.03 -21.83 -23.06
C ALA A 116 11.55 -22.10 -23.12
N GLU A 117 12.35 -21.03 -23.12
CA GLU A 117 13.80 -21.09 -22.97
C GLU A 117 14.22 -20.86 -21.52
N TYR A 118 15.39 -21.39 -21.14
CA TYR A 118 15.96 -21.10 -19.83
C TYR A 118 16.25 -19.61 -19.68
N ARG A 119 15.68 -18.97 -18.65
CA ARG A 119 15.89 -17.55 -18.34
C ARG A 119 16.52 -17.39 -16.97
N THR A 120 17.51 -16.49 -16.90
CA THR A 120 18.13 -16.11 -15.63
C THR A 120 17.17 -15.24 -14.80
N ALA A 121 17.39 -15.18 -13.49
CA ALA A 121 16.64 -14.29 -12.60
C ALA A 121 16.74 -12.81 -13.03
N HIS A 122 17.88 -12.42 -13.60
CA HIS A 122 18.08 -11.08 -14.15
C HIS A 122 17.14 -10.84 -15.34
N ASN A 123 17.07 -11.75 -16.31
CA ASN A 123 16.18 -11.60 -17.47
C ASN A 123 14.72 -11.44 -17.04
N ILE A 124 14.24 -12.26 -16.09
CA ILE A 124 12.88 -12.17 -15.55
C ILE A 124 12.66 -10.83 -14.85
N ALA A 125 13.63 -10.38 -14.05
CA ALA A 125 13.56 -9.08 -13.40
C ALA A 125 13.54 -7.93 -14.44
N THR A 126 14.31 -8.02 -15.52
CA THR A 126 14.30 -7.05 -16.60
C THR A 126 12.93 -6.95 -17.25
N VAL A 127 12.26 -8.07 -17.51
CA VAL A 127 10.88 -8.05 -18.04
C VAL A 127 9.92 -7.35 -17.09
N LEU A 128 10.00 -7.66 -15.79
CA LEU A 128 9.02 -7.20 -14.81
C LEU A 128 9.21 -5.73 -14.40
N TRP A 129 10.46 -5.29 -14.27
CA TRP A 129 10.82 -4.03 -13.61
C TRP A 129 11.26 -2.90 -14.55
N SER A 130 11.48 -3.18 -15.84
CA SER A 130 11.82 -2.16 -16.84
C SER A 130 10.72 -1.11 -16.96
N GLN A 131 11.12 0.16 -16.93
CA GLN A 131 10.23 1.32 -16.92
C GLN A 131 10.13 1.92 -18.31
N PHE A 132 8.92 2.02 -18.84
CA PHE A 132 8.68 2.64 -20.13
C PHE A 132 7.83 3.92 -19.97
N PRO A 133 8.26 5.06 -20.51
CA PRO A 133 7.48 6.29 -20.44
C PRO A 133 6.18 6.15 -21.24
N LEU A 134 5.09 6.76 -20.76
CA LEU A 134 3.83 6.82 -21.49
C LEU A 134 3.98 7.69 -22.74
N ASP A 135 4.54 8.89 -22.57
CA ASP A 135 4.76 9.90 -23.60
C ASP A 135 6.17 10.49 -23.45
N ASP A 136 6.65 11.21 -24.47
CA ASP A 136 7.96 11.89 -24.48
C ASP A 136 8.17 12.88 -23.32
N SER A 137 7.09 13.28 -22.66
CA SER A 137 7.14 14.17 -21.49
C SER A 137 7.76 13.53 -20.23
N GLU A 138 8.11 12.23 -20.25
CA GLU A 138 8.68 11.43 -19.14
C GLU A 138 7.89 11.48 -17.81
N THR A 139 6.72 12.13 -17.76
CA THR A 139 6.01 12.40 -16.50
C THR A 139 5.36 11.16 -15.89
N LYS A 140 5.03 10.17 -16.72
CA LYS A 140 4.42 8.90 -16.30
C LYS A 140 5.16 7.77 -16.98
N SER A 141 5.53 6.76 -16.22
CA SER A 141 6.11 5.53 -16.71
C SER A 141 5.32 4.34 -16.18
N TYR A 142 5.29 3.26 -16.95
CA TYR A 142 4.66 2.01 -16.58
C TYR A 142 5.66 0.85 -16.62
N ARG A 143 5.50 -0.07 -15.69
CA ARG A 143 6.18 -1.38 -15.64
C ARG A 143 5.13 -2.48 -15.65
N VAL A 144 5.53 -3.70 -16.02
CA VAL A 144 4.65 -4.88 -15.94
C VAL A 144 4.08 -5.05 -14.53
N VAL A 145 4.91 -4.89 -13.50
CA VAL A 145 4.51 -5.00 -12.08
C VAL A 145 3.45 -3.98 -11.64
N ASP A 146 3.38 -2.81 -12.27
CA ASP A 146 2.38 -1.79 -11.90
C ASP A 146 0.97 -2.29 -12.24
N PHE A 147 0.83 -3.08 -13.31
CA PHE A 147 -0.43 -3.75 -13.67
C PHE A 147 -0.74 -4.96 -12.77
N LEU A 148 0.27 -5.60 -12.16
CA LEU A 148 0.07 -6.67 -11.18
C LEU A 148 -0.46 -6.14 -9.84
N ALA A 149 -0.14 -4.89 -9.51
CA ALA A 149 -0.60 -4.20 -8.30
C ALA A 149 -2.05 -3.66 -8.42
N ASP A 150 -2.57 -3.53 -9.63
CA ASP A 150 -3.89 -2.97 -9.94
C ASP A 150 -5.04 -3.89 -9.50
N SER A 151 -6.24 -3.34 -9.29
CA SER A 151 -7.44 -4.11 -8.87
C SER A 151 -7.86 -5.15 -9.92
N ASP A 152 -7.47 -4.95 -11.16
CA ASP A 152 -7.86 -5.78 -12.30
C ASP A 152 -6.68 -6.63 -12.80
N SER A 153 -5.71 -6.96 -11.93
CA SER A 153 -4.52 -7.72 -12.29
C SER A 153 -4.84 -9.06 -13.00
N LEU A 154 -4.04 -9.41 -14.02
CA LEU A 154 -4.15 -10.67 -14.74
C LEU A 154 -3.80 -11.86 -13.84
N LEU A 155 -4.75 -12.79 -13.66
CA LEU A 155 -4.60 -13.92 -12.74
C LEU A 155 -3.50 -14.89 -13.18
N SER A 156 -3.40 -15.19 -14.48
CA SER A 156 -2.37 -16.10 -15.01
C SER A 156 -0.95 -15.61 -14.72
N LEU A 157 -0.71 -14.30 -14.88
CA LEU A 157 0.60 -13.70 -14.64
C LEU A 157 0.89 -13.52 -13.15
N THR A 158 -0.09 -13.08 -12.35
CA THR A 158 0.08 -12.88 -10.89
C THR A 158 0.24 -14.19 -10.12
N ALA A 159 -0.38 -15.28 -10.56
CA ALA A 159 -0.25 -16.60 -9.95
C ALA A 159 1.04 -17.33 -10.36
N HIS A 160 1.78 -16.83 -11.35
CA HIS A 160 2.95 -17.52 -11.86
C HIS A 160 4.08 -17.59 -10.81
N PRO A 161 4.63 -18.79 -10.48
CA PRO A 161 5.61 -18.94 -9.40
C PRO A 161 6.87 -18.09 -9.56
N LEU A 162 7.37 -17.93 -10.79
CA LEU A 162 8.54 -17.09 -11.07
C LEU A 162 8.27 -15.60 -10.84
N VAL A 163 7.05 -15.12 -11.11
CA VAL A 163 6.67 -13.72 -10.89
C VAL A 163 6.61 -13.44 -9.39
N ILE A 164 5.98 -14.33 -8.62
CA ILE A 164 5.92 -14.24 -7.16
C ILE A 164 7.32 -14.30 -6.56
N SER A 165 8.16 -15.23 -7.01
CA SER A 165 9.54 -15.35 -6.55
C SER A 165 10.37 -14.10 -6.86
N SER A 166 10.18 -13.50 -8.03
CA SER A 166 10.80 -12.21 -8.40
C SER A 166 10.32 -11.06 -7.50
N LEU A 167 9.01 -10.99 -7.19
CA LEU A 167 8.45 -10.00 -6.27
C LEU A 167 8.98 -10.16 -4.84
N GLU A 168 9.10 -11.39 -4.35
CA GLU A 168 9.67 -11.67 -3.03
C GLU A 168 11.16 -11.34 -2.97
N HIS A 169 11.90 -11.65 -4.04
CA HIS A 169 13.30 -11.30 -4.16
C HIS A 169 13.48 -9.77 -4.15
N ALA A 170 12.68 -9.06 -4.96
CA ALA A 170 12.65 -7.60 -5.00
C ALA A 170 12.27 -6.97 -3.65
N TRP A 171 11.34 -7.58 -2.92
CA TRP A 171 10.96 -7.13 -1.57
C TRP A 171 12.13 -7.21 -0.59
N ARG A 172 12.85 -8.34 -0.59
CA ARG A 172 13.93 -8.62 0.37
C ARG A 172 15.21 -7.86 0.03
N TYR A 173 15.58 -7.81 -1.25
CA TYR A 173 16.91 -7.38 -1.70
C TYR A 173 16.89 -6.12 -2.58
N GLY A 174 15.71 -5.61 -2.93
CA GLY A 174 15.59 -4.53 -3.92
C GLY A 174 15.72 -5.04 -5.36
N VAL A 175 15.69 -4.12 -6.31
CA VAL A 175 15.83 -4.40 -7.75
C VAL A 175 17.13 -3.79 -8.26
N SER A 176 17.89 -4.57 -9.02
CA SER A 176 19.14 -4.14 -9.67
C SER A 176 18.95 -3.65 -11.11
N VAL A 177 17.72 -3.76 -11.65
CA VAL A 177 17.39 -3.34 -13.01
C VAL A 177 17.07 -1.85 -13.00
N GLY A 178 18.05 -1.05 -13.42
CA GLY A 178 17.90 0.39 -13.58
C GLY A 178 19.10 0.98 -14.33
N PRO A 179 18.97 2.18 -14.92
CA PRO A 179 20.08 2.83 -15.58
C PRO A 179 21.27 2.93 -14.63
N ALA A 180 22.45 2.54 -15.12
CA ALA A 180 23.66 2.54 -14.32
C ALA A 180 23.78 3.87 -13.57
N PRO A 181 24.07 3.85 -12.26
CA PRO A 181 24.10 5.06 -11.47
C PRO A 181 25.10 6.04 -12.09
N LEU A 182 24.62 7.25 -12.44
CA LEU A 182 25.44 8.37 -12.91
C LEU A 182 26.56 8.78 -11.91
N SER A 183 26.55 8.20 -10.70
CA SER A 183 27.51 8.46 -9.65
C SER A 183 28.66 7.46 -9.73
N ASN A 184 29.86 7.96 -10.02
CA ASN A 184 31.10 7.17 -10.01
C ASN A 184 31.45 6.57 -8.63
N SER A 185 30.73 6.94 -7.57
CA SER A 185 31.00 6.50 -6.20
C SER A 185 30.31 5.17 -5.86
N VAL A 186 31.05 4.08 -5.94
CA VAL A 186 30.64 2.72 -5.51
C VAL A 186 30.10 2.69 -4.06
N TRP A 187 30.58 3.57 -3.19
CA TRP A 187 30.13 3.64 -1.80
C TRP A 187 28.69 4.14 -1.65
N LEU A 188 28.29 5.15 -2.43
CA LEU A 188 26.93 5.68 -2.35
C LEU A 188 25.91 4.68 -2.93
N THR A 189 26.30 3.90 -3.95
CA THR A 189 25.41 2.87 -4.50
C THR A 189 25.22 1.72 -3.52
N ARG A 190 26.29 1.30 -2.81
CA ARG A 190 26.19 0.33 -1.71
C ARG A 190 25.33 0.82 -0.55
N TYR A 191 25.44 2.12 -0.23
CA TYR A 191 24.61 2.76 0.79
C TYR A 191 23.14 2.76 0.40
N ASP A 192 22.81 3.20 -0.82
CA ASP A 192 21.44 3.20 -1.33
C ASP A 192 20.86 1.78 -1.41
N ALA A 193 21.70 0.78 -1.71
CA ALA A 193 21.32 -0.63 -1.80
C ALA A 193 20.92 -1.27 -0.45
N LEU A 194 21.29 -0.67 0.69
CA LEU A 194 20.84 -1.11 2.02
C LEU A 194 19.37 -0.76 2.28
N ALA A 195 18.82 0.23 1.57
CA ALA A 195 17.43 0.62 1.70
C ALA A 195 16.51 -0.28 0.86
N THR A 196 16.39 -1.54 1.27
CA THR A 196 15.48 -2.48 0.62
C THR A 196 14.01 -2.12 0.93
N PRO A 197 13.06 -2.52 0.06
CA PRO A 197 11.63 -2.29 0.30
C PRO A 197 11.16 -2.78 1.66
N ARG A 198 11.66 -3.94 2.11
CA ARG A 198 11.40 -4.51 3.43
C ARG A 198 11.86 -3.62 4.58
N VAL A 199 13.05 -3.02 4.48
CA VAL A 199 13.58 -2.12 5.51
C VAL A 199 12.77 -0.83 5.58
N ALA A 200 12.46 -0.22 4.43
CA ALA A 200 11.61 0.97 4.37
C ALA A 200 10.21 0.70 4.95
N HIS A 201 9.62 -0.45 4.62
CA HIS A 201 8.35 -0.89 5.21
C HIS A 201 8.43 -1.11 6.71
N PHE A 202 9.52 -1.70 7.21
CA PHE A 202 9.72 -1.89 8.64
C PHE A 202 9.77 -0.55 9.39
N ILE A 203 10.45 0.46 8.83
CA ILE A 203 10.48 1.83 9.38
C ILE A 203 9.06 2.43 9.39
N ASP A 204 8.31 2.25 8.32
CA ASP A 204 6.91 2.72 8.26
C ASP A 204 6.03 2.03 9.31
N TRP A 205 6.20 0.73 9.50
CA TRP A 205 5.44 -0.04 10.47
C TRP A 205 5.80 0.36 11.91
N ILE A 206 7.10 0.47 12.24
CA ILE A 206 7.53 0.85 13.58
C ILE A 206 7.12 2.29 13.93
N SER A 207 7.10 3.20 12.95
CA SER A 207 6.56 4.56 13.13
C SER A 207 5.08 4.54 13.54
N ARG A 208 4.27 3.62 12.98
CA ARG A 208 2.86 3.47 13.38
C ARG A 208 2.69 2.82 14.75
N VAL A 209 3.57 1.90 15.12
CA VAL A 209 3.59 1.33 16.48
C VAL A 209 3.99 2.40 17.50
N ALA A 210 5.01 3.20 17.20
CA ALA A 210 5.42 4.32 18.04
C ALA A 210 4.29 5.34 18.21
N PHE A 211 3.59 5.69 17.13
CA PHE A 211 2.38 6.53 17.21
C PHE A 211 1.31 5.91 18.12
N LEU A 212 1.04 4.61 18.00
CA LEU A 212 0.07 3.92 18.85
C LEU A 212 0.46 3.96 20.34
N VAL A 213 1.75 3.77 20.64
CA VAL A 213 2.28 3.88 22.02
C VAL A 213 2.11 5.29 22.56
N LEU A 214 2.46 6.32 21.78
CA LEU A 214 2.26 7.72 22.17
C LEU A 214 0.78 8.05 22.38
N LEU A 215 -0.09 7.49 21.55
CA LEU A 215 -1.52 7.69 21.60
C LEU A 215 -2.13 7.08 22.87
N TYR A 216 -1.78 5.83 23.20
CA TYR A 216 -2.20 5.22 24.46
C TYR A 216 -1.61 5.93 25.68
N HIS A 217 -0.35 6.34 25.61
CA HIS A 217 0.28 7.13 26.68
C HIS A 217 -0.47 8.46 26.90
N TYR A 218 -0.90 9.13 25.84
CA TYR A 218 -1.73 10.35 25.96
C TYR A 218 -3.12 10.08 26.53
N LEU A 219 -3.75 8.95 26.18
CA LEU A 219 -5.06 8.57 26.71
C LEU A 219 -5.00 8.21 28.21
N LEU A 220 -3.93 7.55 28.65
CA LEU A 220 -3.72 7.17 30.05
C LEU A 220 -3.26 8.34 30.92
N TYR A 221 -2.43 9.23 30.35
CA TYR A 221 -1.86 10.40 31.03
C TYR A 221 -2.15 11.66 30.22
N PRO A 222 -3.42 12.10 30.16
CA PRO A 222 -3.79 13.32 29.49
C PRO A 222 -3.13 14.53 30.17
N ILE A 223 -2.99 15.63 29.45
CA ILE A 223 -2.49 16.87 30.05
C ILE A 223 -3.46 17.29 31.16
N GLU A 224 -2.92 17.56 32.34
CA GLU A 224 -3.71 18.05 33.47
C GLU A 224 -4.18 19.48 33.18
N ARG A 225 -5.46 19.76 33.43
CA ARG A 225 -5.96 21.13 33.35
C ARG A 225 -5.41 21.92 34.53
N PRO A 226 -4.80 23.11 34.35
CA PRO A 226 -4.50 23.96 35.49
C PRO A 226 -5.79 24.22 36.26
N HIS A 227 -5.80 23.91 37.55
CA HIS A 227 -6.99 24.01 38.41
C HIS A 227 -7.32 25.47 38.79
N THR A 228 -6.44 26.43 38.47
CA THR A 228 -6.61 27.86 38.71
C THR A 228 -6.57 28.63 37.39
N SER A 229 -7.52 29.56 37.24
CA SER A 229 -8.07 30.08 35.98
C SER A 229 -7.20 31.04 35.18
N ASP A 230 -5.99 31.39 35.64
CA ASP A 230 -5.34 32.62 35.15
C ASP A 230 -4.07 32.37 34.31
N ASP A 231 -3.54 31.15 34.25
CA ASP A 231 -2.28 30.84 33.55
C ASP A 231 -2.46 29.99 32.28
N TRP A 232 -3.39 30.40 31.41
CA TRP A 232 -3.59 29.76 30.09
C TRP A 232 -2.35 29.84 29.18
N TRP A 233 -1.43 30.76 29.46
CA TRP A 233 -0.18 30.97 28.73
C TRP A 233 0.91 29.94 29.09
N GLU A 234 0.78 29.22 30.21
CA GLU A 234 1.70 28.13 30.59
C GLU A 234 1.42 26.81 29.88
N TYR A 235 0.39 26.78 29.02
CA TYR A 235 0.01 25.59 28.27
C TYR A 235 1.04 25.28 27.15
N ARG A 236 2.16 24.66 27.54
CA ARG A 236 3.23 24.29 26.61
C ARG A 236 2.97 22.91 26.03
N TYR A 237 2.66 22.86 24.73
CA TYR A 237 2.66 21.60 23.98
C TYR A 237 4.04 20.93 24.12
N GLY A 238 4.05 19.73 24.71
CA GLY A 238 5.26 18.94 24.84
C GLY A 238 5.64 18.26 23.52
N ALA A 239 6.79 17.59 23.53
CA ALA A 239 7.25 16.82 22.38
C ALA A 239 6.24 15.72 22.00
N ARG A 240 5.57 15.10 22.99
CA ARG A 240 4.56 14.05 22.78
C ARG A 240 3.42 14.54 21.88
N GLU A 241 2.84 15.70 22.20
CA GLU A 241 1.71 16.29 21.47
C GLU A 241 2.14 16.67 20.05
N ILE A 242 3.33 17.24 19.90
CA ILE A 242 3.92 17.56 18.60
C ILE A 242 4.05 16.29 17.74
N PHE A 243 4.58 15.19 18.30
CA PHE A 243 4.66 13.91 17.58
C PHE A 243 3.28 13.32 17.27
N LEU A 244 2.31 13.48 18.17
CA LEU A 244 0.91 13.06 17.94
C LEU A 244 0.22 13.85 16.84
N ILE A 245 0.73 15.02 16.44
CA ILE A 245 0.23 15.78 15.29
C ILE A 245 1.02 15.39 14.03
N ILE A 246 2.35 15.38 14.11
CA ILE A 246 3.24 15.17 12.95
C ILE A 246 3.14 13.74 12.40
N LEU A 247 3.19 12.71 13.26
CA LEU A 247 3.14 11.31 12.83
C LEU A 247 1.87 10.98 12.04
N PRO A 248 0.64 11.28 12.53
CA PRO A 248 -0.56 10.98 11.76
C PRO A 248 -0.68 11.79 10.47
N LEU A 249 -0.25 13.06 10.45
CA LEU A 249 -0.19 13.85 9.21
C LEU A 249 0.74 13.18 8.18
N SER A 250 1.86 12.63 8.63
CA SER A 250 2.77 11.85 7.79
C SER A 250 2.09 10.60 7.23
N PHE A 251 1.25 9.90 8.00
CA PHE A 251 0.50 8.74 7.51
C PHE A 251 -0.62 9.12 6.54
N ALA A 252 -1.30 10.25 6.79
CA ALA A 252 -2.37 10.76 5.95
C ALA A 252 -1.88 11.25 4.58
N ALA A 253 -0.62 11.67 4.50
CA ALA A 253 0.02 12.07 3.25
C ALA A 253 0.32 10.90 2.28
N ARG A 254 -0.03 9.66 2.64
CA ARG A 254 0.07 8.47 1.80
C ARG A 254 -1.27 8.09 1.17
N SER A 255 -1.34 6.92 0.54
CA SER A 255 -2.60 6.38 0.02
C SER A 255 -3.66 6.29 1.12
N TRP A 256 -4.89 6.64 0.75
CA TRP A 256 -6.03 6.59 1.65
C TRP A 256 -6.38 5.14 1.99
N THR A 257 -6.38 4.83 3.27
CA THR A 257 -6.76 3.53 3.85
C THR A 257 -7.65 3.77 5.07
N LEU A 258 -8.32 2.74 5.58
CA LEU A 258 -9.07 2.84 6.84
C LEU A 258 -8.17 3.32 8.00
N ALA A 259 -6.90 2.89 8.02
CA ALA A 259 -5.92 3.36 8.99
C ALA A 259 -5.57 4.84 8.83
N SER A 260 -5.69 5.39 7.62
CA SER A 260 -5.51 6.83 7.35
C SER A 260 -6.64 7.65 7.99
N ILE A 261 -7.89 7.13 8.04
CA ILE A 261 -9.00 7.78 8.75
C ILE A 261 -8.68 7.91 10.24
N SER A 262 -8.25 6.81 10.87
CA SER A 262 -7.81 6.81 12.26
C SER A 262 -6.70 7.83 12.51
N SER A 263 -5.71 7.86 11.62
CA SER A 263 -4.60 8.81 11.71
C SER A 263 -5.10 10.26 11.63
N LEU A 264 -6.05 10.59 10.75
CA LEU A 264 -6.59 11.95 10.59
C LEU A 264 -7.43 12.45 11.78
N LEU A 265 -8.05 11.55 12.55
CA LEU A 265 -8.87 11.94 13.71
C LEU A 265 -8.05 12.69 14.78
N VAL A 266 -6.79 12.30 14.99
CA VAL A 266 -5.93 12.92 16.01
C VAL A 266 -5.59 14.38 15.68
N PRO A 267 -4.98 14.73 14.53
CA PRO A 267 -4.69 16.12 14.21
C PRO A 267 -5.97 16.95 14.09
N LEU A 268 -7.10 16.37 13.65
CA LEU A 268 -8.40 17.06 13.68
C LEU A 268 -8.88 17.34 15.10
N ALA A 269 -8.66 16.44 16.05
CA ALA A 269 -8.96 16.67 17.47
C ALA A 269 -8.14 17.83 18.05
N PHE A 270 -6.84 17.86 17.77
CA PHE A 270 -5.97 18.95 18.19
C PHE A 270 -6.33 20.27 17.50
N LEU A 271 -6.68 20.24 16.21
CA LEU A 271 -7.11 21.42 15.46
C LEU A 271 -8.44 21.97 15.98
N ALA A 272 -9.41 21.10 16.25
CA ALA A 272 -10.71 21.49 16.81
C ALA A 272 -10.60 22.04 18.25
N SER A 273 -9.51 21.74 18.94
CA SER A 273 -9.20 22.29 20.26
C SER A 273 -8.10 23.35 20.20
N LEU A 274 -7.98 24.17 19.15
CA LEU A 274 -6.88 25.14 18.98
C LEU A 274 -6.68 26.21 20.09
N SER A 275 -7.44 26.19 21.18
CA SER A 275 -7.22 26.98 22.41
C SER A 275 -6.75 26.16 23.63
N SER A 276 -6.79 24.82 23.57
CA SER A 276 -6.46 23.91 24.68
C SER A 276 -6.19 22.49 24.14
N ALA A 277 -5.31 21.66 24.71
CA ALA A 277 -5.23 20.29 24.19
C ALA A 277 -6.56 19.51 24.38
N PRO A 278 -6.83 18.46 23.60
CA PRO A 278 -8.00 17.60 23.82
C PRO A 278 -7.91 16.92 25.19
N HIS A 279 -8.86 17.20 26.08
CA HIS A 279 -8.88 16.72 27.48
C HIS A 279 -9.99 15.71 27.73
N PRO A 280 -9.87 14.86 28.76
CA PRO A 280 -10.99 14.06 29.25
C PRO A 280 -12.25 14.92 29.45
N ALA A 281 -13.40 14.36 29.12
CA ALA A 281 -14.71 15.03 29.07
C ALA A 281 -14.96 16.01 27.90
N SER A 282 -13.96 16.34 27.08
CA SER A 282 -14.20 17.08 25.84
C SER A 282 -14.60 16.14 24.69
N PHE A 283 -15.44 16.63 23.78
CA PHE A 283 -15.84 15.87 22.58
C PHE A 283 -14.64 15.54 21.67
N THR A 284 -13.63 16.41 21.60
CA THR A 284 -12.43 16.17 20.77
C THR A 284 -11.58 15.03 21.32
N PHE A 285 -11.59 14.78 22.64
CA PHE A 285 -10.93 13.61 23.22
C PHE A 285 -11.56 12.29 22.78
N THR A 286 -12.86 12.28 22.47
CA THR A 286 -13.53 11.11 21.88
C THR A 286 -12.94 10.74 20.51
N PHE A 287 -12.51 11.71 19.70
CA PHE A 287 -11.81 11.42 18.43
C PHE A 287 -10.48 10.71 18.65
N ILE A 288 -9.73 11.06 19.71
CA ILE A 288 -8.49 10.39 20.09
C ILE A 288 -8.76 8.95 20.55
N GLN A 289 -9.82 8.74 21.33
CA GLN A 289 -10.25 7.39 21.74
C GLN A 289 -10.63 6.53 20.52
N TRP A 290 -11.39 7.08 19.58
CA TRP A 290 -11.72 6.38 18.33
C TRP A 290 -10.48 6.06 17.51
N ALA A 291 -9.54 6.99 17.40
CA ALA A 291 -8.26 6.74 16.73
C ALA A 291 -7.50 5.58 17.40
N ALA A 292 -7.47 5.53 18.73
CA ALA A 292 -6.79 4.46 19.46
C ALA A 292 -7.45 3.09 19.30
N ILE A 293 -8.77 3.03 19.05
CA ILE A 293 -9.48 1.79 18.74
C ILE A 293 -9.24 1.37 17.27
N LEU A 294 -9.30 2.31 16.34
CA LEU A 294 -9.20 2.03 14.90
C LEU A 294 -7.77 1.72 14.45
N GLN A 295 -6.75 2.31 15.10
CA GLN A 295 -5.35 2.16 14.69
C GLN A 295 -4.83 0.70 14.81
N PRO A 296 -5.05 -0.03 15.93
CA PRO A 296 -4.70 -1.45 16.02
C PRO A 296 -5.40 -2.29 14.96
N ILE A 297 -6.68 -2.04 14.69
CA ILE A 297 -7.44 -2.74 13.63
C ILE A 297 -6.77 -2.51 12.29
N GLY A 298 -6.45 -1.25 11.97
CA GLY A 298 -5.75 -0.87 10.74
C GLY A 298 -4.38 -1.56 10.56
N LEU A 299 -3.61 -1.73 11.63
CA LEU A 299 -2.30 -2.39 11.62
C LEU A 299 -2.35 -3.91 11.32
N ASN A 300 -3.53 -4.52 11.50
CA ASN A 300 -3.76 -5.94 11.26
C ASN A 300 -4.40 -6.22 9.89
N LEU A 301 -4.80 -5.18 9.15
CA LEU A 301 -5.32 -5.36 7.79
C LEU A 301 -4.21 -5.80 6.83
N PRO A 302 -4.55 -6.55 5.76
CA PRO A 302 -3.60 -6.98 4.73
C PRO A 302 -3.27 -5.84 3.74
N GLN A 303 -2.94 -4.67 4.29
CA GLN A 303 -2.56 -3.47 3.55
C GLN A 303 -1.24 -2.95 4.11
N ALA A 304 -0.34 -2.50 3.24
CA ALA A 304 0.92 -1.94 3.70
C ALA A 304 0.72 -0.52 4.27
N PRO A 305 1.41 -0.15 5.36
CA PRO A 305 2.31 -0.97 6.17
C PRO A 305 1.55 -1.85 7.19
N SER A 306 1.94 -3.11 7.29
CA SER A 306 1.38 -4.11 8.21
C SER A 306 2.45 -5.16 8.52
N HIS A 307 2.45 -5.67 9.75
CA HIS A 307 3.39 -6.68 10.22
C HIS A 307 3.37 -7.97 9.38
N LEU A 308 2.25 -8.23 8.70
CA LEU A 308 2.06 -9.39 7.82
C LEU A 308 3.11 -9.47 6.69
N PHE A 309 3.60 -8.32 6.19
CA PHE A 309 4.62 -8.27 5.13
C PHE A 309 6.06 -8.44 5.65
N LEU A 310 6.25 -8.49 6.97
CA LEU A 310 7.55 -8.82 7.59
C LEU A 310 7.73 -10.33 7.74
N LEU A 311 6.61 -11.06 7.81
CA LEU A 311 6.53 -12.51 7.87
C LEU A 311 6.54 -13.13 6.46
N GLN A 312 6.48 -14.46 6.38
CA GLN A 312 6.39 -15.15 5.10
C GLN A 312 5.05 -14.84 4.41
N HIS A 313 5.11 -14.18 3.26
CA HIS A 313 3.94 -13.68 2.54
C HIS A 313 2.97 -14.79 2.14
N SER A 314 3.49 -15.95 1.73
CA SER A 314 2.71 -17.08 1.24
C SER A 314 1.73 -17.67 2.26
N HIS A 315 1.98 -17.52 3.57
CA HIS A 315 1.11 -18.04 4.62
C HIS A 315 0.28 -16.95 5.30
N SER A 316 0.90 -15.83 5.62
CA SER A 316 0.29 -14.77 6.43
C SER A 316 -0.75 -13.94 5.66
N LEU A 317 -0.47 -13.59 4.40
CA LEU A 317 -1.37 -12.73 3.61
C LEU A 317 -2.68 -13.44 3.22
N PRO A 318 -2.68 -14.69 2.70
CA PRO A 318 -3.93 -15.38 2.37
C PRO A 318 -4.86 -15.52 3.57
N LEU A 319 -4.30 -15.83 4.75
CA LEU A 319 -5.07 -15.89 6.00
C LEU A 319 -5.68 -14.52 6.34
N ALA A 320 -4.89 -13.45 6.30
CA ALA A 320 -5.38 -12.12 6.61
C ALA A 320 -6.46 -11.66 5.62
N PHE A 321 -6.36 -12.01 4.34
CA PHE A 321 -7.41 -11.77 3.35
C PHE A 321 -8.66 -12.61 3.61
N LEU A 322 -8.51 -13.88 4.00
CA LEU A 322 -9.64 -14.72 4.40
C LEU A 322 -10.38 -14.10 5.58
N VAL A 323 -9.65 -13.70 6.63
CA VAL A 323 -10.22 -13.06 7.83
C VAL A 323 -10.88 -11.74 7.47
N THR A 324 -10.20 -10.86 6.72
CA THR A 324 -10.75 -9.56 6.31
C THR A 324 -11.99 -9.72 5.44
N ARG A 325 -11.97 -10.69 4.50
CA ARG A 325 -13.12 -10.99 3.65
C ARG A 325 -14.26 -11.58 4.48
N GLY A 326 -13.96 -12.50 5.39
CA GLY A 326 -14.91 -13.06 6.35
C GLY A 326 -15.56 -11.94 7.15
N LEU A 327 -14.78 -11.05 7.76
CA LEU A 327 -15.28 -9.86 8.44
C LEU A 327 -16.15 -9.01 7.51
N SER A 328 -15.71 -8.67 6.30
CA SER A 328 -16.53 -7.85 5.38
C SER A 328 -17.81 -8.52 4.90
N LYS A 329 -17.85 -9.85 4.79
CA LYS A 329 -19.02 -10.59 4.30
C LYS A 329 -19.97 -11.02 5.42
N ILE A 330 -19.44 -11.20 6.62
CA ILE A 330 -20.19 -11.66 7.79
C ILE A 330 -20.53 -10.49 8.70
N LEU A 331 -19.52 -9.75 9.14
CA LEU A 331 -19.67 -8.68 10.11
C LEU A 331 -20.41 -7.49 9.52
N TYR A 332 -20.13 -7.07 8.27
CA TYR A 332 -20.81 -5.90 7.70
C TYR A 332 -22.32 -6.09 7.54
N PRO A 333 -22.83 -7.18 6.93
CA PRO A 333 -24.28 -7.41 6.88
C PRO A 333 -24.91 -7.61 8.26
N ALA A 334 -24.23 -8.31 9.18
CA ALA A 334 -24.71 -8.48 10.54
C ALA A 334 -24.80 -7.14 11.28
N ILE A 335 -23.76 -6.30 11.20
CA ILE A 335 -23.79 -4.94 11.76
C ILE A 335 -24.93 -4.17 11.12
N LEU A 336 -25.04 -4.12 9.79
CA LEU A 336 -26.10 -3.35 9.13
C LEU A 336 -27.51 -3.77 9.59
N PHE A 337 -27.73 -5.08 9.73
CA PHE A 337 -29.00 -5.65 10.18
C PHE A 337 -29.30 -5.33 11.66
N PHE A 338 -28.32 -5.48 12.55
CA PHE A 338 -28.49 -5.26 13.99
C PHE A 338 -28.25 -3.81 14.45
N LEU A 339 -27.63 -2.95 13.64
CA LEU A 339 -27.30 -1.57 13.97
C LEU A 339 -28.49 -0.78 14.51
N PRO A 340 -29.68 -0.74 13.88
CA PRO A 340 -30.81 0.02 14.43
C PRO A 340 -31.23 -0.51 15.81
N LEU A 341 -31.15 -1.83 16.02
CA LEU A 341 -31.53 -2.46 17.28
C LEU A 341 -30.49 -2.20 18.38
N ILE A 342 -29.20 -2.25 18.04
CA ILE A 342 -28.09 -1.90 18.95
C ILE A 342 -28.14 -0.41 19.31
N LEU A 343 -28.37 0.47 18.34
CA LEU A 343 -28.52 1.91 18.59
C LEU A 343 -29.71 2.19 19.49
N LEU A 344 -30.86 1.55 19.24
CA LEU A 344 -32.04 1.68 20.10
C LEU A 344 -31.75 1.17 21.52
N ALA A 345 -31.14 -0.02 21.66
CA ALA A 345 -30.83 -0.61 22.96
C ALA A 345 -29.83 0.24 23.76
N THR A 346 -28.76 0.71 23.11
CA THR A 346 -27.75 1.58 23.74
C THR A 346 -28.31 2.96 24.09
N TYR A 347 -29.17 3.53 23.23
CA TYR A 347 -29.87 4.78 23.51
C TYR A 347 -30.81 4.65 24.72
N LEU A 348 -31.66 3.63 24.77
CA LEU A 348 -32.57 3.37 25.90
C LEU A 348 -31.79 3.12 27.19
N LEU A 349 -30.69 2.36 27.12
CA LEU A 349 -29.83 2.11 28.27
C LEU A 349 -29.16 3.40 28.76
N SER A 350 -28.62 4.23 27.85
CA SER A 350 -27.98 5.51 28.18
C SER A 350 -28.96 6.50 28.80
N LEU A 351 -30.19 6.61 28.26
CA LEU A 351 -31.27 7.39 28.87
C LEU A 351 -31.58 6.92 30.30
N SER A 352 -31.62 5.61 30.52
CA SER A 352 -31.92 5.04 31.84
C SER A 352 -30.82 5.25 32.88
N LEU A 353 -29.56 5.31 32.43
CA LEU A 353 -28.39 5.52 33.29
C LEU A 353 -28.14 7.01 33.61
N VAL A 354 -28.89 7.92 32.98
CA VAL A 354 -28.67 9.39 33.09
C VAL A 354 -27.20 9.73 32.80
N ASP A 355 -26.70 9.20 31.68
CA ASP A 355 -25.31 9.38 31.26
C ASP A 355 -24.99 10.85 30.98
N ALA A 356 -23.72 11.23 31.15
CA ALA A 356 -23.24 12.60 31.05
C ALA A 356 -23.60 13.31 29.73
N PHE A 357 -23.79 12.54 28.64
CA PHE A 357 -24.17 13.06 27.33
C PHE A 357 -25.55 13.75 27.34
N PHE A 358 -26.55 13.17 28.01
CA PHE A 358 -27.90 13.75 28.07
C PHE A 358 -28.04 14.82 29.16
N ARG A 359 -27.22 14.75 30.23
CA ARG A 359 -27.20 15.79 31.26
C ARG A 359 -26.88 17.18 30.70
N LEU A 360 -26.12 17.26 29.61
CA LEU A 360 -25.80 18.51 28.90
C LEU A 360 -27.00 19.13 28.18
N PHE A 361 -27.97 18.33 27.73
CA PHE A 361 -29.06 18.82 26.88
C PHE A 361 -30.40 19.02 27.60
N SER A 362 -30.66 18.32 28.71
CA SER A 362 -32.05 18.12 29.12
C SER A 362 -32.39 18.37 30.60
N GLY A 363 -31.51 19.03 31.37
CA GLY A 363 -31.82 19.41 32.75
C GLY A 363 -31.93 18.22 33.73
N GLN A 364 -32.15 18.51 35.02
CA GLN A 364 -32.18 17.52 36.10
C GLN A 364 -33.37 16.54 35.95
N PHE A 365 -33.14 15.41 35.27
CA PHE A 365 -34.07 14.29 35.30
C PHE A 365 -33.85 13.44 36.55
N ASN A 366 -34.97 13.04 37.18
CA ASN A 366 -34.95 12.03 38.22
C ASN A 366 -34.45 10.69 37.63
N PRO A 367 -33.61 9.94 38.35
CA PRO A 367 -33.14 8.63 37.91
C PRO A 367 -34.31 7.70 37.62
N THR A 368 -34.27 6.98 36.48
CA THR A 368 -35.29 5.99 36.15
C THR A 368 -35.30 4.83 37.17
N PRO A 369 -36.46 4.16 37.37
CA PRO A 369 -36.56 3.03 38.30
C PRO A 369 -35.57 1.91 37.96
N MET A 370 -35.04 1.24 38.98
CA MET A 370 -34.03 0.18 38.81
C MET A 370 -34.51 -0.97 37.92
N GLU A 371 -35.80 -1.29 37.98
CA GLU A 371 -36.45 -2.30 37.14
C GLU A 371 -36.31 -1.97 35.65
N THR A 372 -36.56 -0.71 35.25
CA THR A 372 -36.45 -0.27 33.85
C THR A 372 -35.01 -0.35 33.33
N ARG A 373 -34.02 -0.01 34.16
CA ARG A 373 -32.60 -0.13 33.82
C ARG A 373 -32.21 -1.59 33.57
N PHE A 374 -32.70 -2.48 34.44
CA PHE A 374 -32.49 -3.91 34.29
C PHE A 374 -33.12 -4.45 33.00
N THR A 375 -34.36 -4.06 32.68
CA THR A 375 -35.02 -4.45 31.43
C THR A 375 -34.23 -4.00 30.19
N PHE A 376 -33.75 -2.75 30.15
CA PHE A 376 -32.95 -2.27 29.02
C PHE A 376 -31.57 -2.93 28.92
N LEU A 377 -30.93 -3.24 30.05
CA LEU A 377 -29.71 -4.04 30.08
C LEU A 377 -29.95 -5.44 29.51
N CYS A 378 -31.01 -6.13 29.95
CA CYS A 378 -31.39 -7.44 29.42
C CYS A 378 -31.70 -7.38 27.93
N PHE A 379 -32.39 -6.34 27.47
CA PHE A 379 -32.66 -6.11 26.06
C PHE A 379 -31.36 -5.97 25.26
N LEU A 380 -30.42 -5.12 25.70
CA LEU A 380 -29.11 -4.98 25.05
C LEU A 380 -28.35 -6.32 25.01
N LEU A 381 -28.37 -7.08 26.10
CA LEU A 381 -27.71 -8.37 26.19
C LEU A 381 -28.32 -9.40 25.22
N ILE A 382 -29.65 -9.46 25.12
CA ILE A 382 -30.34 -10.32 24.14
C ILE A 382 -29.94 -9.93 22.71
N VAL A 383 -29.92 -8.63 22.39
CA VAL A 383 -29.51 -8.14 21.06
C VAL A 383 -28.07 -8.53 20.75
N ILE A 384 -27.16 -8.41 21.72
CA ILE A 384 -25.76 -8.82 21.58
C ILE A 384 -25.64 -10.34 21.35
N ILE A 385 -26.39 -11.16 22.09
CA ILE A 385 -26.40 -12.62 21.90
C ILE A 385 -26.90 -12.98 20.50
N LEU A 386 -27.99 -12.37 20.04
CA LEU A 386 -28.53 -12.58 18.69
C LEU A 386 -27.55 -12.15 17.59
N PHE A 387 -26.83 -11.04 17.81
CA PHE A 387 -25.78 -10.58 16.91
C PHE A 387 -24.65 -11.60 16.79
N PHE A 388 -24.13 -12.10 17.92
CA PHE A 388 -23.06 -13.11 17.90
C PHE A 388 -23.52 -14.46 17.35
N SER A 389 -24.75 -14.89 17.63
CA SER A 389 -25.29 -16.14 17.08
C SER A 389 -25.48 -16.04 15.56
N SER A 390 -25.90 -14.88 15.04
CA SER A 390 -25.98 -14.61 13.61
C SER A 390 -24.60 -14.68 12.94
N ILE A 391 -23.58 -14.06 13.55
CA ILE A 391 -22.19 -14.14 13.06
C ILE A 391 -21.71 -15.60 13.02
N LEU A 392 -21.94 -16.36 14.10
CA LEU A 392 -21.52 -17.75 14.19
C LEU A 392 -22.17 -18.61 13.09
N PHE A 393 -23.48 -18.45 12.89
CA PHE A 393 -24.22 -19.15 11.83
C PHE A 393 -23.72 -18.80 10.42
N LEU A 394 -23.39 -17.54 10.18
CA LEU A 394 -22.88 -17.10 8.88
C LEU A 394 -21.42 -17.53 8.65
N ALA A 395 -20.64 -17.66 9.72
CA ALA A 395 -19.28 -18.17 9.66
C ALA A 395 -19.24 -19.67 9.32
N THR A 396 -20.07 -20.50 9.96
CA THR A 396 -20.05 -21.96 9.71
C THR A 396 -20.44 -22.34 8.28
N THR A 397 -21.24 -21.52 7.60
CA THR A 397 -21.69 -21.76 6.22
C THR A 397 -20.69 -21.30 5.16
N THR A 398 -19.70 -20.47 5.51
CA THR A 398 -18.81 -19.82 4.52
C THR A 398 -17.43 -20.47 4.37
N PHE A 399 -17.01 -21.35 5.28
CA PHE A 399 -15.68 -21.96 5.28
C PHE A 399 -15.70 -23.47 5.00
N SER A 400 -15.99 -23.83 3.75
CA SER A 400 -15.70 -25.17 3.22
C SER A 400 -14.91 -25.01 1.93
N SER A 401 -13.62 -25.34 1.94
CA SER A 401 -12.80 -25.39 0.74
C SER A 401 -11.92 -26.65 0.76
N PRO A 402 -11.83 -27.40 -0.35
CA PRO A 402 -10.82 -28.43 -0.51
C PRO A 402 -9.42 -27.82 -0.44
N VAL A 403 -8.43 -28.59 0.03
CA VAL A 403 -7.04 -28.17 0.20
C VAL A 403 -6.33 -28.15 -1.17
N PRO A 404 -5.91 -26.98 -1.67
CA PRO A 404 -5.15 -26.89 -2.92
C PRO A 404 -3.64 -27.10 -2.69
N PRO A 405 -2.87 -27.39 -3.77
CA PRO A 405 -1.43 -27.65 -3.69
C PRO A 405 -0.55 -26.40 -3.49
N ASP A 406 -1.04 -25.20 -3.81
CA ASP A 406 -0.25 -23.95 -3.70
C ASP A 406 -0.41 -23.32 -2.30
N PRO A 407 0.70 -22.96 -1.59
CA PRO A 407 0.63 -22.30 -0.30
C PRO A 407 -0.17 -20.98 -0.30
N TRP A 408 -0.20 -20.27 -1.41
CA TRP A 408 -0.99 -19.04 -1.54
C TRP A 408 -2.50 -19.30 -1.57
N GLU A 409 -2.92 -20.51 -1.96
CA GLU A 409 -4.32 -20.85 -2.19
C GLU A 409 -4.93 -21.69 -1.07
N ILE A 410 -4.14 -22.08 -0.06
CA ILE A 410 -4.52 -22.97 1.07
C ILE A 410 -5.97 -22.74 1.56
N TYR A 411 -6.36 -21.48 1.71
CA TYR A 411 -7.69 -21.12 2.22
C TYR A 411 -8.76 -20.93 1.14
N SER A 412 -8.39 -20.39 -0.02
CA SER A 412 -9.28 -20.13 -1.16
C SER A 412 -8.48 -19.53 -2.31
N PRO A 413 -8.73 -19.89 -3.59
CA PRO A 413 -8.07 -19.27 -4.74
C PRO A 413 -8.29 -17.76 -4.79
N VAL A 414 -9.49 -17.29 -4.45
CA VAL A 414 -9.81 -15.85 -4.43
C VAL A 414 -8.99 -15.10 -3.37
N ALA A 415 -8.79 -15.70 -2.19
CA ALA A 415 -7.95 -15.11 -1.15
C ALA A 415 -6.47 -15.08 -1.56
N GLY A 416 -6.00 -16.16 -2.19
CA GLY A 416 -4.64 -16.25 -2.73
C GLY A 416 -4.35 -15.19 -3.79
N HIS A 417 -5.27 -14.99 -4.74
CA HIS A 417 -5.11 -13.94 -5.75
C HIS A 417 -5.08 -12.53 -5.14
N ALA A 418 -5.96 -12.25 -4.18
CA ALA A 418 -5.96 -10.97 -3.47
C ALA A 418 -4.65 -10.75 -2.67
N ALA A 419 -4.14 -11.80 -2.04
CA ALA A 419 -2.87 -11.79 -1.31
C ALA A 419 -1.67 -11.51 -2.23
N ARG A 420 -1.58 -12.19 -3.38
CA ARG A 420 -0.52 -11.96 -4.38
C ARG A 420 -0.54 -10.54 -4.92
N ARG A 421 -1.73 -9.99 -5.20
CA ARG A 421 -1.90 -8.60 -5.62
C ARG A 421 -1.47 -7.60 -4.54
N ALA A 422 -1.82 -7.86 -3.28
CA ALA A 422 -1.39 -7.03 -2.17
C ALA A 422 0.12 -7.06 -1.97
N CYS A 423 0.75 -8.22 -2.15
CA CYS A 423 2.20 -8.38 -2.19
C CYS A 423 2.82 -7.53 -3.33
N ALA A 424 2.33 -7.68 -4.56
CA ALA A 424 2.79 -6.89 -5.71
C ALA A 424 2.65 -5.38 -5.45
N ARG A 425 1.49 -4.96 -4.92
CA ARG A 425 1.22 -3.55 -4.57
C ARG A 425 2.15 -3.03 -3.48
N ALA A 426 2.39 -3.81 -2.44
CA ALA A 426 3.34 -3.45 -1.39
C ALA A 426 4.74 -3.29 -2.00
N THR A 427 5.25 -4.28 -2.72
CA THR A 427 6.58 -4.20 -3.34
C THR A 427 6.71 -2.99 -4.27
N VAL A 428 5.74 -2.78 -5.17
CA VAL A 428 5.71 -1.62 -6.09
C VAL A 428 5.72 -0.29 -5.35
N SER A 429 5.00 -0.19 -4.22
CA SER A 429 4.92 1.06 -3.43
C SER A 429 6.23 1.41 -2.74
N TYR A 430 7.05 0.41 -2.39
CA TYR A 430 8.29 0.60 -1.64
C TYR A 430 9.56 0.61 -2.50
N ILE A 431 9.49 0.13 -3.73
CA ILE A 431 10.64 0.00 -4.63
C ILE A 431 10.94 1.26 -5.46
N GLY A 432 10.24 2.36 -5.20
CA GLY A 432 10.46 3.62 -5.89
C GLY A 432 11.87 4.19 -5.65
N PRO A 433 12.39 5.00 -6.59
CA PRO A 433 13.63 5.72 -6.36
C PRO A 433 13.46 6.64 -5.15
N TYR A 434 14.33 6.49 -4.15
CA TYR A 434 14.34 7.28 -2.92
C TYR A 434 13.00 7.28 -2.16
N THR A 435 12.47 6.10 -1.82
CA THR A 435 11.24 5.98 -1.00
C THR A 435 11.42 6.64 0.37
N TYR A 436 10.52 7.57 0.72
CA TYR A 436 10.48 8.22 2.04
C TYR A 436 9.48 7.52 2.96
N PRO A 437 9.92 6.69 3.93
CA PRO A 437 9.05 6.18 4.98
C PRO A 437 8.56 7.31 5.88
N ALA A 438 7.37 7.15 6.44
CA ALA A 438 6.87 7.99 7.50
C ALA A 438 7.80 7.91 8.72
N PRO A 439 8.13 9.05 9.36
CA PRO A 439 7.57 10.39 9.13
C PRO A 439 8.27 11.25 8.08
N PHE A 440 9.35 10.76 7.46
CA PHE A 440 10.21 11.53 6.58
C PHE A 440 9.54 11.96 5.27
N ASN A 441 8.41 11.36 4.90
CA ASN A 441 7.64 11.77 3.72
C ASN A 441 7.10 13.21 3.81
N LEU A 442 6.89 13.76 5.01
CA LEU A 442 6.53 15.17 5.17
C LEU A 442 7.66 16.10 4.70
N LEU A 443 8.92 15.72 4.95
CA LEU A 443 10.08 16.48 4.47
C LEU A 443 10.16 16.46 2.94
N ARG A 444 9.88 15.30 2.32
CA ARG A 444 9.76 15.21 0.86
C ARG A 444 8.67 16.15 0.34
N ILE A 445 7.51 16.18 0.98
CA ILE A 445 6.41 17.06 0.55
C ILE A 445 6.83 18.52 0.67
N LEU A 446 7.41 18.91 1.79
CA LEU A 446 7.82 20.28 2.08
C LEU A 446 8.94 20.77 1.14
N PHE A 447 9.99 19.98 0.97
CA PHE A 447 11.20 20.40 0.25
C PHE A 447 11.22 20.03 -1.24
N ILE A 448 10.45 19.03 -1.67
CA ILE A 448 10.44 18.55 -3.06
C ILE A 448 9.08 18.81 -3.71
N CYS A 449 7.98 18.25 -3.18
CA CYS A 449 6.68 18.31 -3.84
C CYS A 449 6.10 19.74 -3.92
N VAL A 450 6.21 20.53 -2.84
CA VAL A 450 5.71 21.91 -2.81
C VAL A 450 6.50 22.80 -3.79
N PRO A 451 7.85 22.85 -3.76
CA PRO A 451 8.62 23.57 -4.77
C PRO A 451 8.38 23.07 -6.20
N GLN A 452 8.23 21.75 -6.41
CA GLN A 452 7.89 21.20 -7.72
C GLN A 452 6.50 21.67 -8.21
N GLY A 453 5.52 21.73 -7.30
CA GLY A 453 4.19 22.24 -7.59
C GLY A 453 4.21 23.73 -7.95
N VAL A 454 4.96 24.54 -7.21
CA VAL A 454 5.14 25.98 -7.46
C VAL A 454 5.85 26.21 -8.79
N THR A 455 6.98 25.55 -9.03
CA THR A 455 7.75 25.67 -10.29
C THR A 455 6.96 25.20 -11.50
N ARG A 456 6.17 24.12 -11.38
CA ARG A 456 5.25 23.65 -12.44
C ARG A 456 4.16 24.68 -12.74
N ARG A 457 3.59 25.32 -11.72
CA ARG A 457 2.62 26.42 -11.91
C ARG A 457 3.26 27.63 -12.59
N LEU A 458 4.53 27.91 -12.29
CA LEU A 458 5.32 28.99 -12.90
C LEU A 458 5.97 28.60 -14.25
N LYS A 459 5.82 27.35 -14.71
CA LYS A 459 6.46 26.80 -15.93
C LYS A 459 7.99 26.93 -15.96
N VAL A 460 8.65 26.98 -14.80
CA VAL A 460 10.12 27.02 -14.69
C VAL A 460 10.64 25.61 -14.47
N HIS A 461 11.52 25.12 -15.36
CA HIS A 461 12.14 23.81 -15.19
C HIS A 461 13.38 23.93 -14.29
N VAL A 462 13.38 23.24 -13.15
CA VAL A 462 14.50 23.22 -12.21
C VAL A 462 15.15 21.82 -12.23
N PRO A 463 16.22 21.61 -13.03
CA PRO A 463 16.85 20.30 -13.19
C PRO A 463 17.53 19.78 -11.90
N GLY A 464 17.79 20.67 -10.93
CA GLY A 464 18.44 20.31 -9.66
C GLY A 464 17.54 19.61 -8.63
N LEU A 465 16.22 19.54 -8.85
CA LEU A 465 15.29 19.02 -7.84
C LEU A 465 15.48 17.52 -7.57
N THR A 466 15.83 16.74 -8.59
CA THR A 466 16.09 15.29 -8.47
C THR A 466 17.38 15.00 -7.70
N VAL A 467 18.40 15.86 -7.88
CA VAL A 467 19.66 15.81 -7.11
C VAL A 467 19.41 16.20 -5.66
N ALA A 468 18.60 17.23 -5.42
CA ALA A 468 18.19 17.64 -4.09
C ALA A 468 17.38 16.55 -3.36
N GLU A 469 16.42 15.91 -4.04
CA GLU A 469 15.65 14.78 -3.48
C GLU A 469 16.55 13.62 -3.07
N ARG A 470 17.53 13.27 -3.91
CA ARG A 470 18.53 12.24 -3.61
C ARG A 470 19.40 12.60 -2.42
N ALA A 471 19.91 13.84 -2.37
CA ALA A 471 20.75 14.31 -1.28
C ALA A 471 19.98 14.33 0.05
N LEU A 472 18.76 14.88 0.04
CA LEU A 472 17.87 14.92 1.20
C LEU A 472 17.57 13.51 1.71
N TRP A 473 17.27 12.57 0.81
CA TRP A 473 17.00 11.18 1.17
C TRP A 473 18.22 10.53 1.84
N ARG A 474 19.41 10.72 1.28
CA ARG A 474 20.65 10.13 1.81
C ARG A 474 21.03 10.67 3.19
N ILE A 475 20.72 11.94 3.47
CA ILE A 475 20.98 12.59 4.75
C ILE A 475 19.95 12.15 5.80
N VAL A 476 18.67 12.08 5.42
CA VAL A 476 17.58 11.91 6.38
C VAL A 476 17.16 10.45 6.52
N VAL A 477 16.83 9.77 5.42
CA VAL A 477 16.27 8.41 5.43
C VAL A 477 17.38 7.36 5.46
N GLY A 478 18.44 7.61 4.69
CA GLY A 478 19.57 6.69 4.54
C GLY A 478 20.14 6.20 5.89
N PRO A 479 20.46 7.06 6.87
CA PRO A 479 21.08 6.61 8.12
C PRO A 479 20.17 5.64 8.89
N PHE A 480 18.86 5.92 8.93
CA PHE A 480 17.90 5.03 9.57
C PHE A 480 17.76 3.70 8.83
N THR A 481 17.70 3.72 7.49
CA THR A 481 17.63 2.46 6.71
C THR A 481 18.88 1.62 6.90
N THR A 482 20.08 2.22 6.90
CA THR A 482 21.32 1.48 7.16
C THR A 482 21.37 0.91 8.57
N PHE A 483 20.98 1.70 9.58
CA PHE A 483 20.92 1.24 10.97
C PHE A 483 19.98 0.04 11.12
N VAL A 484 18.76 0.12 10.59
CA VAL A 484 17.77 -0.97 10.64
C VAL A 484 18.25 -2.20 9.86
N ALA A 485 18.80 -2.01 8.66
CA ALA A 485 19.32 -3.10 7.85
C ALA A 485 20.46 -3.85 8.55
N LEU A 486 21.38 -3.13 9.20
CA LEU A 486 22.48 -3.71 9.96
C LEU A 486 21.98 -4.45 11.22
N LEU A 487 21.02 -3.87 11.93
CA LEU A 487 20.51 -4.42 13.19
C LEU A 487 19.74 -5.72 12.99
N PHE A 488 18.81 -5.75 12.03
CA PHE A 488 17.85 -6.85 11.89
C PHE A 488 18.19 -7.84 10.77
N TRP A 489 18.88 -7.40 9.71
CA TRP A 489 19.07 -8.21 8.51
C TRP A 489 20.51 -8.61 8.21
N ARG A 490 21.49 -8.07 8.95
CA ARG A 490 22.95 -8.35 8.83
C ARG A 490 23.34 -8.76 7.40
N PRO A 491 23.51 -7.79 6.49
CA PRO A 491 23.78 -8.06 5.09
C PRO A 491 24.94 -9.06 4.95
N ARG A 492 24.72 -10.20 4.29
CA ARG A 492 25.72 -11.29 4.21
C ARG A 492 27.06 -10.84 3.63
N TRP A 493 27.07 -9.80 2.78
CA TRP A 493 28.30 -9.24 2.22
C TRP A 493 29.18 -8.47 3.22
N LEU A 494 28.68 -8.19 4.42
CA LEU A 494 29.48 -7.63 5.53
C LEU A 494 30.14 -8.70 6.39
N LEU A 495 29.71 -9.96 6.28
CA LEU A 495 30.42 -11.04 6.95
C LEU A 495 31.70 -11.30 6.14
N PRO A 496 32.90 -11.22 6.75
CA PRO A 496 34.11 -11.65 6.08
C PRO A 496 33.88 -13.08 5.61
N TYR A 497 34.22 -13.38 4.35
CA TYR A 497 34.22 -14.74 3.82
C TYR A 497 35.15 -15.57 4.71
N SER A 498 34.61 -16.19 5.76
CA SER A 498 35.31 -17.20 6.52
C SER A 498 35.35 -18.40 5.60
N GLY A 499 36.44 -18.53 4.85
CA GLY A 499 36.71 -19.72 4.05
C GLY A 499 36.70 -20.93 4.97
N VAL A 500 35.64 -21.72 4.87
CA VAL A 500 35.52 -23.06 5.45
C VAL A 500 35.14 -23.99 4.31
#